data_AF-A0ABC8EH69-F1
#
_entry.id   AF-A0ABC8EH69-F1
#
_cell.length_a   1.000
_cell.length_b   1.000
_cell.length_c   1.000
_cell.angle_alpha   90.00
_cell.angle_beta   90.00
_cell.angle_gamma   90.00
#
_symmetry.space_group_name_H-M   'P 1'
#
loop_
_entity.id
_entity.type
_entity.pdbx_description
1 polymer ?
#
loop_
_entity_poly.entity_id
_entity_poly.type
_entity_poly.pdbx_seq_one_letter_code
_entity_poly.pdbx_strand_id
1 'polypeptide(L)'
;MYIDNLKRQHIEICKIIKEIQSLLCNIEGNSSKISLNINLLSGKLKIHFQTEDKFLYPDLFNSEVSKIKTTAKSFVNEWGYLSSVFENYKNKFNTKSKICSNIPLFEKETEEIINALNDRINREEKNLYTLIG
;
A
#
# COMPACT_ATOMS: atom_id res chain seq x y z
N MET A 1 17.31 -11.66 6.74
CA MET A 1 16.34 -11.09 7.69
C MET A 1 15.10 -10.66 6.91
N TYR A 2 13.88 -10.98 7.35
CA TYR A 2 12.66 -10.68 6.55
C TYR A 2 12.43 -9.16 6.39
N ILE A 3 12.99 -8.35 7.29
CA ILE A 3 12.98 -6.88 7.20
C ILE A 3 13.61 -6.35 5.90
N ASP A 4 14.76 -6.90 5.46
CA ASP A 4 15.38 -6.45 4.21
C ASP A 4 14.48 -6.74 3.00
N ASN A 5 13.76 -7.85 3.05
CA ASN A 5 12.79 -8.20 2.02
C ASN A 5 11.56 -7.27 2.05
N LEU A 6 11.05 -6.91 3.23
CA LEU A 6 9.96 -5.94 3.38
C LEU A 6 10.37 -4.54 2.86
N LYS A 7 11.56 -4.06 3.22
CA LYS A 7 12.11 -2.80 2.70
C LYS A 7 12.28 -2.82 1.17
N ARG A 8 12.72 -3.94 0.61
CA ARG A 8 12.76 -4.12 -0.85
C ARG A 8 11.37 -4.04 -1.48
N GLN A 9 10.36 -4.66 -0.86
CA GLN A 9 8.97 -4.57 -1.32
C GLN A 9 8.44 -3.12 -1.26
N HIS A 10 8.75 -2.35 -0.22
CA HIS A 10 8.42 -0.92 -0.16
C HIS A 10 9.02 -0.14 -1.34
N ILE A 11 10.28 -0.39 -1.69
CA ILE A 11 10.92 0.26 -2.84
C ILE A 11 10.15 -0.05 -4.13
N GLU A 12 9.70 -1.30 -4.32
CA GLU A 12 8.90 -1.70 -5.49
C GLU A 12 7.52 -1.03 -5.50
N ILE A 13 6.83 -0.97 -4.35
CA ILE A 13 5.53 -0.29 -4.20
C ILE A 13 5.67 1.21 -4.51
N CYS A 14 6.66 1.88 -3.91
CA CYS A 14 6.92 3.30 -4.11
C CYS A 14 7.27 3.63 -5.57
N LYS A 15 7.94 2.73 -6.29
CA LYS A 15 8.19 2.91 -7.73
C LYS A 15 6.89 2.93 -8.52
N ILE A 16 5.97 1.99 -8.26
CA ILE A 16 4.67 1.94 -8.95
C ILE A 16 3.83 3.17 -8.63
N ILE A 17 3.82 3.60 -7.35
CA ILE A 17 3.14 4.84 -6.94
C ILE A 17 3.67 6.04 -7.73
N LYS A 18 4.99 6.23 -7.81
CA LYS A 18 5.61 7.31 -8.58
C LYS A 18 5.27 7.24 -10.06
N GLU A 19 5.23 6.04 -10.63
CA GLU A 19 4.79 5.87 -12.02
C GLU A 19 3.34 6.32 -12.21
N ILE A 20 2.42 5.92 -11.34
CA ILE A 20 1.02 6.38 -11.39
C ILE A 20 0.96 7.91 -11.33
N GLN A 21 1.64 8.54 -10.37
CA GLN A 21 1.67 10.00 -10.22
C GLN A 21 2.18 10.69 -11.48
N SER A 22 3.23 10.16 -12.11
CA SER A 22 3.81 10.73 -13.34
C SER A 22 2.84 10.70 -14.53
N LEU A 23 1.84 9.81 -14.51
CA LEU A 23 0.87 9.63 -15.57
C LEU A 23 -0.39 10.49 -15.39
N LEU A 24 -0.57 11.10 -14.21
CA LEU A 24 -1.75 11.94 -13.90
C LEU A 24 -1.78 13.25 -14.71
N CYS A 25 -0.66 13.66 -15.32
CA CYS A 25 -0.62 14.85 -16.19
C CYS A 25 -1.49 14.70 -17.47
N ASN A 26 -1.83 13.48 -17.87
CA ASN A 26 -2.74 13.18 -18.97
C ASN A 26 -3.49 11.86 -18.70
N ILE A 27 -4.46 11.90 -17.78
CA ILE A 27 -5.18 10.72 -17.30
C ILE A 27 -5.85 9.97 -18.45
N GLU A 28 -6.54 10.66 -19.37
CA GLU A 28 -7.26 10.01 -20.46
C GLU A 28 -6.30 9.29 -21.42
N GLY A 29 -5.21 9.96 -21.84
CA GLY A 29 -4.18 9.37 -22.70
C GLY A 29 -3.40 8.24 -22.05
N ASN A 30 -3.22 8.29 -20.72
CA ASN A 30 -2.45 7.31 -19.96
C ASN A 30 -3.31 6.22 -19.29
N SER A 31 -4.64 6.27 -19.42
CA SER A 31 -5.62 5.43 -18.71
C SER A 31 -5.34 3.92 -18.77
N SER A 32 -4.88 3.39 -19.90
CA SER A 32 -4.47 1.98 -20.02
C SER A 32 -3.26 1.65 -19.15
N LYS A 33 -2.24 2.51 -19.12
CA LYS A 33 -1.03 2.31 -18.31
C LYS A 33 -1.32 2.52 -16.82
N ILE A 34 -2.16 3.50 -16.49
CA ILE A 34 -2.59 3.73 -15.11
C ILE A 34 -3.35 2.52 -14.56
N SER A 35 -4.32 1.99 -15.29
CA SER A 35 -5.07 0.79 -14.86
C SER A 35 -4.16 -0.43 -14.71
N LEU A 36 -3.18 -0.63 -15.60
CA LEU A 36 -2.16 -1.67 -15.45
C LEU A 36 -1.38 -1.51 -14.13
N ASN A 37 -0.90 -0.29 -13.84
CA ASN A 37 -0.13 -0.01 -12.64
C ASN A 37 -0.97 -0.14 -11.35
N ILE A 38 -2.26 0.20 -11.38
CA ILE A 38 -3.20 -0.05 -10.26
C ILE A 38 -3.32 -1.55 -9.96
N ASN A 39 -3.47 -2.39 -11.00
CA ASN A 39 -3.53 -3.84 -10.83
C ASN A 39 -2.20 -4.42 -10.35
N LEU A 40 -1.07 -3.93 -10.87
CA LEU A 40 0.26 -4.34 -10.41
C LEU A 40 0.49 -3.95 -8.94
N LEU A 41 0.10 -2.74 -8.55
CA LEU A 41 0.17 -2.26 -7.17
C LEU A 41 -0.63 -3.15 -6.23
N SER A 42 -1.86 -3.55 -6.62
CA SER A 42 -2.68 -4.51 -5.85
C SER A 42 -1.95 -5.82 -5.60
N GLY A 43 -1.31 -6.39 -6.63
CA GLY A 43 -0.52 -7.62 -6.49
C GLY A 43 0.67 -7.46 -5.55
N LYS A 44 1.41 -6.35 -5.65
CA LYS A 44 2.57 -6.07 -4.78
C LYS A 44 2.17 -5.85 -3.33
N LEU A 45 1.11 -5.07 -3.09
CA LEU A 45 0.54 -4.86 -1.78
C LEU A 45 0.13 -6.21 -1.17
N LYS A 46 -0.61 -7.05 -1.89
CA LYS A 46 -0.99 -8.39 -1.40
C LYS A 46 0.20 -9.25 -0.97
N ILE A 47 1.27 -9.31 -1.77
CA ILE A 47 2.49 -10.06 -1.43
C ILE A 47 3.17 -9.48 -0.19
N HIS A 48 3.20 -8.15 -0.08
CA HIS A 48 3.79 -7.45 1.06
C HIS A 48 3.07 -7.82 2.36
N PHE A 49 1.75 -7.73 2.42
CA PHE A 49 1.01 -8.09 3.63
C PHE A 49 1.10 -9.56 3.98
N GLN A 50 1.06 -10.45 2.98
CA GLN A 50 1.29 -11.87 3.23
C GLN A 50 2.67 -12.15 3.84
N THR A 51 3.66 -11.31 3.52
CA THR A 51 4.99 -11.39 4.14
C THR A 51 4.93 -10.89 5.59
N GLU A 52 4.22 -9.79 5.86
CA GLU A 52 4.05 -9.25 7.21
C GLU A 52 3.27 -10.21 8.13
N ASP A 53 2.15 -10.75 7.67
CA ASP A 53 1.32 -11.73 8.39
C ASP A 53 2.10 -13.01 8.72
N LYS A 54 2.95 -13.46 7.79
CA LYS A 54 3.68 -14.72 7.94
C LYS A 54 4.91 -14.61 8.83
N PHE A 55 5.59 -13.46 8.83
CA PHE A 55 6.91 -13.33 9.45
C PHE A 55 6.97 -12.19 10.46
N LEU A 56 6.47 -11.00 10.12
CA LEU A 56 6.63 -9.80 10.95
C LEU A 56 5.73 -9.83 12.19
N TYR A 57 4.43 -9.98 11.99
CA TYR A 57 3.46 -9.88 13.09
C TYR A 57 3.58 -11.01 14.12
N PRO A 58 3.84 -12.28 13.73
CA PRO A 58 4.10 -13.34 14.71
C PRO A 58 5.23 -12.99 15.69
N ASP A 59 6.35 -12.46 15.19
CA ASP A 59 7.50 -12.09 16.02
C ASP A 59 7.16 -10.93 16.97
N LEU A 60 6.44 -9.92 16.49
CA LEU A 60 6.01 -8.79 17.31
C LEU A 60 4.98 -9.19 18.38
N PHE A 61 4.07 -10.13 18.07
CA PHE A 61 3.07 -10.61 19.01
C PHE A 61 3.64 -11.51 20.10
N ASN A 62 4.75 -12.21 19.81
CA ASN A 62 5.48 -13.01 20.79
C ASN A 62 6.40 -12.17 21.71
N SER A 63 6.48 -10.85 21.53
CA SER A 63 7.27 -9.99 22.40
C SER A 63 6.70 -9.94 23.84
N GLU A 64 7.58 -10.03 24.83
CA GLU A 64 7.23 -9.80 26.24
C GLU A 64 6.85 -8.33 26.52
N VAL A 65 7.30 -7.40 25.67
CA VAL A 65 7.07 -5.97 25.83
C VAL A 65 5.65 -5.61 25.37
N SER A 66 4.77 -5.28 26.33
CA SER A 66 3.36 -4.91 26.06
C SER A 66 3.18 -3.80 25.01
N LYS A 67 4.10 -2.83 24.99
CA LYS A 67 4.11 -1.74 24.00
C LYS A 67 4.28 -2.26 22.58
N ILE A 68 5.18 -3.23 22.34
CA ILE A 68 5.43 -3.81 21.02
C ILE A 68 4.16 -4.51 20.50
N LYS A 69 3.53 -5.33 21.35
CA LYS A 69 2.27 -6.01 21.03
C LYS A 69 1.15 -5.03 20.68
N THR A 70 1.01 -3.96 21.47
CA THR A 70 -0.02 -2.93 21.24
C THR A 70 0.22 -2.19 19.93
N THR A 71 1.47 -1.81 19.64
CA THR A 71 1.83 -1.18 18.37
C THR A 71 1.53 -2.11 17.19
N ALA A 72 1.94 -3.38 17.24
CA ALA A 72 1.66 -4.35 16.18
C ALA A 72 0.15 -4.52 15.91
N LYS A 73 -0.68 -4.57 16.96
CA LYS A 73 -2.14 -4.63 16.83
C LYS A 73 -2.72 -3.40 16.12
N SER A 74 -2.21 -2.19 16.39
CA SER A 74 -2.64 -0.97 15.71
C SER A 74 -2.38 -1.06 14.20
N PHE A 75 -1.17 -1.48 13.81
CA PHE A 75 -0.80 -1.62 12.40
C PHE A 75 -1.64 -2.66 11.67
N VAL A 76 -1.94 -3.80 12.30
CA VAL A 76 -2.84 -4.82 11.70
C VAL A 76 -4.25 -4.27 11.47
N ASN A 77 -4.82 -3.57 12.46
CA ASN A 77 -6.18 -3.01 12.34
C ASN A 77 -6.26 -1.89 11.28
N GLU A 78 -5.31 -0.96 11.31
CA GLU A 78 -5.21 0.11 10.32
C GLU A 78 -5.03 -0.45 8.90
N TRP A 79 -4.22 -1.50 8.77
CA TRP A 79 -4.06 -2.18 7.48
C TRP A 79 -5.34 -2.88 7.02
N GLY A 80 -6.05 -3.56 7.92
CA GLY A 80 -7.36 -4.14 7.61
C GLY A 80 -8.30 -3.12 6.98
N TYR A 81 -8.35 -1.90 7.52
CA TYR A 81 -9.13 -0.81 6.94
C TYR A 81 -8.58 -0.33 5.59
N LEU A 82 -7.28 -0.02 5.51
CA LEU A 82 -6.67 0.50 4.26
C LEU A 82 -6.75 -0.52 3.11
N SER A 83 -6.65 -1.82 3.40
CA SER A 83 -6.80 -2.90 2.43
C SER A 83 -8.17 -2.87 1.75
N SER A 84 -9.24 -2.68 2.54
CA SER A 84 -10.62 -2.60 2.06
C SER A 84 -10.83 -1.34 1.22
N VAL A 85 -10.32 -0.20 1.70
CA VAL A 85 -10.39 1.07 0.96
C VAL A 85 -9.65 0.95 -0.38
N PHE A 86 -8.46 0.37 -0.40
CA PHE A 86 -7.69 0.16 -1.64
C PHE A 86 -8.37 -0.83 -2.60
N GLU A 87 -8.93 -1.94 -2.12
CA GLU A 87 -9.66 -2.88 -2.97
C GLU A 87 -10.91 -2.24 -3.60
N ASN A 88 -11.63 -1.40 -2.85
CA ASN A 88 -12.75 -0.62 -3.40
C ASN A 88 -12.29 0.37 -4.48
N TYR A 89 -11.24 1.14 -4.20
CA TYR A 89 -10.60 2.03 -5.19
C TYR A 89 -10.17 1.26 -6.45
N LYS A 90 -9.47 0.14 -6.29
CA LYS A 90 -9.04 -0.72 -7.40
C LYS A 90 -10.25 -1.17 -8.22
N ASN A 91 -11.31 -1.67 -7.59
CA ASN A 91 -12.48 -2.14 -8.31
C ASN A 91 -13.20 -1.02 -9.08
N LYS A 92 -13.14 0.21 -8.57
CA LYS A 92 -13.63 1.40 -9.29
C LYS A 92 -12.76 1.79 -10.47
N PHE A 93 -11.45 1.53 -10.47
CA PHE A 93 -10.52 2.10 -11.47
C PHE A 93 -9.57 1.10 -12.14
N ASN A 94 -9.80 -0.21 -12.03
CA ASN A 94 -8.93 -1.27 -12.56
C ASN A 94 -8.94 -1.44 -14.09
N THR A 95 -9.67 -0.60 -14.82
CA THR A 95 -9.72 -0.64 -16.29
C THR A 95 -9.73 0.79 -16.84
N LYS A 96 -9.20 0.96 -18.06
CA LYS A 96 -9.26 2.23 -18.77
C LYS A 96 -10.68 2.82 -18.80
N SER A 97 -11.69 2.03 -19.16
CA SER A 97 -13.07 2.53 -19.30
C SER A 97 -13.60 3.09 -17.99
N LYS A 98 -13.32 2.43 -16.86
CA LYS A 98 -13.74 2.92 -15.55
C LYS A 98 -13.00 4.19 -15.12
N ILE A 99 -11.70 4.30 -15.39
CA ILE A 99 -10.93 5.54 -15.14
C ILE A 99 -11.56 6.70 -15.93
N CYS A 100 -11.77 6.50 -17.24
CA CYS A 100 -12.32 7.53 -18.11
C CYS A 100 -13.80 7.87 -17.81
N SER A 101 -14.53 7.01 -17.10
CA SER A 101 -15.94 7.25 -16.77
C SER A 101 -16.14 8.41 -15.79
N ASN A 102 -15.15 8.71 -14.95
CA ASN A 102 -15.17 9.84 -14.03
C ASN A 102 -13.74 10.24 -13.60
N ILE A 103 -13.08 11.01 -14.46
CA ILE A 103 -11.70 11.47 -14.24
C ILE A 103 -11.55 12.29 -12.94
N PRO A 104 -12.44 13.27 -12.63
CA PRO A 104 -12.32 14.04 -11.39
C PRO A 104 -12.39 13.18 -10.12
N LEU A 105 -13.28 12.18 -10.10
CA LEU A 105 -13.36 11.25 -8.98
C LEU A 105 -12.12 10.34 -8.90
N PHE A 106 -11.66 9.84 -10.05
CA PHE A 106 -10.45 9.05 -10.14
C PHE A 106 -9.24 9.80 -9.57
N GLU A 107 -9.01 11.04 -10.01
CA GLU A 107 -7.89 11.88 -9.56
C GLU A 107 -7.92 12.06 -8.04
N LYS A 108 -9.06 12.49 -7.49
CA LYS A 108 -9.25 12.67 -6.06
C LYS A 108 -8.98 11.38 -5.26
N GLU A 109 -9.62 10.27 -5.61
CA GLU A 109 -9.45 9.01 -4.86
C GLU A 109 -8.02 8.45 -5.02
N THR A 110 -7.37 8.68 -6.16
CA THR A 110 -5.97 8.28 -6.39
C THR A 110 -5.02 9.01 -5.45
N GLU A 111 -5.20 10.33 -5.28
CA GLU A 111 -4.38 11.11 -4.35
C GLU A 111 -4.58 10.66 -2.90
N GLU A 112 -5.83 10.42 -2.48
CA GLU A 112 -6.16 9.92 -1.14
C GLU A 112 -5.48 8.57 -0.86
N ILE A 113 -5.57 7.63 -1.79
CA ILE A 113 -4.93 6.31 -1.68
C ILE A 113 -3.41 6.41 -1.61
N ILE A 114 -2.80 7.22 -2.49
CA ILE A 114 -1.35 7.38 -2.54
C ILE A 114 -0.82 7.98 -1.23
N ASN A 115 -1.51 8.98 -0.69
CA ASN A 115 -1.15 9.58 0.58
C ASN A 115 -1.23 8.57 1.74
N ALA A 116 -2.30 7.77 1.79
CA ALA A 116 -2.47 6.76 2.82
C ALA A 116 -1.40 5.64 2.74
N LEU A 117 -1.06 5.18 1.54
CA LEU A 117 0.00 4.18 1.34
C LEU A 117 1.38 4.71 1.72
N ASN A 118 1.71 5.94 1.31
CA ASN A 118 2.99 6.57 1.66
C ASN A 118 3.11 6.81 3.17
N ASP A 119 2.04 7.27 3.83
CA ASP A 119 2.03 7.44 5.29
C ASP A 119 2.29 6.11 6.00
N ARG A 120 1.60 5.04 5.59
CA ARG A 120 1.80 3.71 6.17
C ARG A 120 3.25 3.25 6.05
N ILE A 121 3.80 3.25 4.83
CA ILE A 121 5.19 2.83 4.57
C ILE A 121 6.16 3.61 5.45
N ASN A 122 5.97 4.93 5.55
CA ASN A 122 6.80 5.78 6.40
C ASN A 122 6.70 5.41 7.88
N ARG A 123 5.50 5.14 8.39
CA ARG A 123 5.29 4.74 9.79
C ARG A 123 5.85 3.36 10.07
N GLU A 124 5.80 2.45 9.13
CA GLU A 124 6.40 1.12 9.29
C GLU A 124 7.91 1.20 9.42
N GLU A 125 8.57 1.96 8.54
CA GLU A 125 10.02 2.10 8.58
C GLU A 125 10.52 2.86 9.80
N LYS A 126 9.80 3.92 10.23
CA LYS A 126 10.22 4.76 11.36
C LYS A 126 9.80 4.22 12.72
N ASN A 127 8.69 3.48 12.79
CA ASN A 127 8.10 3.08 14.06
C ASN A 127 8.03 1.57 14.24
N LEU A 128 7.57 0.80 13.24
CA LEU A 128 7.30 -0.63 13.43
C LEU A 128 8.59 -1.46 13.30
N TYR A 129 9.35 -1.24 12.24
CA TYR A 129 10.57 -2.00 11.95
C TYR A 129 11.70 -1.68 12.93
N THR A 130 11.63 -0.54 13.62
CA THR A 130 12.58 -0.16 14.68
C THR A 130 12.35 -0.91 15.99
N LEU A 131 11.19 -1.59 16.16
CA LEU A 131 10.92 -2.46 17.30
C LEU A 131 11.59 -3.84 17.18
N ILE A 132 12.16 -4.13 16.01
CA ILE A 132 12.83 -5.38 15.70
C ILE A 132 14.32 -5.09 15.69
N GLY A 133 14.93 -5.36 16.85
CA GLY A 133 16.34 -5.14 17.15
C GLY A 133 16.72 -5.92 18.38
#